data_AF-A0A519ZZL8-F1
#
_entry.id   AF-A0A519ZZL8-F1
#
_cell.length_a   1.000
_cell.length_b   1.000
_cell.length_c   1.000
_cell.angle_alpha   90.00
_cell.angle_beta   90.00
_cell.angle_gamma   90.00
#
_symmetry.space_group_name_H-M   'P 1'
#
loop_
_entity.id
_entity.type
_entity.pdbx_description
1 polymer ?
#
loop_
_entity_poly.entity_id
_entity_poly.type
_entity_poly.pdbx_seq_one_letter_code
_entity_poly.pdbx_strand_id
1 'polypeptide(L)'
;MVNTWEVQFKELCPSIQQAVDELNQSSSVRAKYLTDKWLLINLDDERDILNLYQDRTHTIVLTKEIAVSNLLPAILSVLTKMGGICTGPNQ
;
A
#
# COMPACT_ATOMS: atom_id res chain seq x y z
N MET A 1 8.28 -8.04 -14.59
CA MET A 1 7.71 -6.71 -14.87
C MET A 1 7.16 -6.17 -13.57
N VAL A 2 7.45 -4.91 -13.25
CA VAL A 2 6.98 -4.22 -12.04
C VAL A 2 5.87 -3.29 -12.46
N ASN A 3 4.77 -3.27 -11.70
CA ASN A 3 3.69 -2.32 -11.88
C ASN A 3 3.73 -1.30 -10.74
N THR A 4 3.35 -0.07 -11.06
CA THR A 4 3.31 1.05 -10.11
C THR A 4 1.90 1.60 -10.01
N TRP A 5 1.36 1.71 -8.80
CA TRP A 5 0.10 2.36 -8.51
C TRP A 5 0.35 3.62 -7.71
N GLU A 6 -0.39 4.67 -8.00
CA GLU A 6 -0.39 5.89 -7.19
C GLU A 6 -1.76 6.06 -6.55
N VAL A 7 -1.77 6.43 -5.29
CA VAL A 7 -2.98 6.81 -4.57
C VAL A 7 -2.86 8.27 -4.19
N GLN A 8 -3.68 9.10 -4.83
CA GLN A 8 -3.68 10.55 -4.63
C GLN A 8 -4.76 10.96 -3.63
N PHE A 9 -4.42 11.88 -2.75
CA PHE A 9 -5.30 12.43 -1.72
C PHE A 9 -5.56 13.91 -2.02
N LYS A 10 -6.79 14.38 -1.80
CA LYS A 10 -7.13 15.81 -1.97
C LYS A 10 -6.46 16.68 -0.92
N GLU A 11 -6.36 16.15 0.29
CA GLU A 11 -5.68 16.74 1.44
C GLU A 11 -4.42 15.95 1.76
N LEU A 12 -3.73 16.29 2.85
CA LEU A 12 -2.56 15.56 3.33
C LEU A 12 -2.84 14.05 3.40
N CYS A 13 -1.98 13.24 2.77
CA CYS A 13 -2.18 11.79 2.79
C CYS A 13 -1.95 11.23 4.21
N PRO A 14 -2.62 10.12 4.57
CA PRO A 14 -2.36 9.46 5.84
C PRO A 14 -0.90 9.01 5.90
N SER A 15 -0.35 8.91 7.11
CA SER A 15 0.94 8.23 7.27
C SER A 15 0.81 6.76 6.88
N ILE A 16 1.90 6.19 6.36
CA ILE A 16 1.92 4.76 6.00
C ILE A 16 1.59 3.89 7.22
N GLN A 17 2.06 4.27 8.41
CA GLN A 17 1.74 3.54 9.64
C GLN A 17 0.24 3.53 9.93
N GLN A 18 -0.46 4.66 9.77
CA GLN A 18 -1.92 4.70 9.94
C GLN A 18 -2.64 3.78 8.94
N ALA A 19 -2.20 3.74 7.68
CA ALA A 19 -2.77 2.83 6.69
C ALA A 19 -2.50 1.35 7.04
N VAL A 20 -1.33 1.03 7.58
CA VAL A 20 -0.97 -0.33 8.04
C VAL A 20 -1.79 -0.74 9.26
N ASP A 21 -1.98 0.18 10.20
CA ASP A 21 -2.78 -0.07 11.41
C ASP A 21 -4.24 -0.33 11.03
N GLU A 22 -4.82 0.49 10.15
CA GLU A 22 -6.18 0.29 9.63
C GLU A 22 -6.30 -1.02 8.83
N LEU A 23 -5.29 -1.38 8.03
CA LEU A 23 -5.24 -2.66 7.34
C LEU A 23 -5.32 -3.82 8.33
N ASN A 24 -4.50 -3.80 9.37
CA ASN A 24 -4.45 -4.85 10.39
C ASN A 24 -5.73 -4.94 11.25
N GLN A 25 -6.51 -3.85 11.33
CA GLN A 25 -7.78 -3.82 12.08
C GLN A 25 -8.99 -4.21 11.23
N SER A 26 -9.00 -3.84 9.93
CA SER A 26 -10.19 -3.92 9.08
C SER A 26 -10.13 -5.01 7.99
N SER A 27 -8.97 -5.63 7.79
CA SER A 27 -8.74 -6.69 6.79
C SER A 27 -8.40 -8.02 7.45
N SER A 28 -8.65 -9.12 6.74
CA SER A 28 -8.15 -10.45 7.11
C SER A 28 -6.65 -10.62 6.83
N VAL A 29 -6.03 -9.71 6.08
CA VAL A 29 -4.60 -9.71 5.78
C VAL A 29 -3.86 -8.94 6.86
N ARG A 30 -2.90 -9.59 7.52
CA ARG A 30 -1.99 -8.91 8.45
C ARG A 30 -0.69 -8.53 7.76
N ALA A 31 -0.22 -7.31 8.00
CA ALA A 31 0.97 -6.79 7.38
C ALA A 31 1.87 -6.05 8.37
N LYS A 32 3.17 -6.05 8.05
CA LYS A 32 4.18 -5.25 8.74
C LYS A 32 4.85 -4.32 7.74
N TYR A 33 5.03 -3.07 8.14
CA TYR A 33 5.80 -2.10 7.37
C TYR A 33 7.23 -1.99 7.92
N LEU A 34 8.21 -2.04 7.02
CA LEU A 34 9.63 -1.80 7.29
C LEU A 34 9.99 -0.42 6.73
N THR A 35 9.93 0.61 7.58
CA THR A 35 10.14 2.01 7.19
C THR A 35 11.52 2.27 6.59
N ASP A 36 12.55 1.57 7.07
CA ASP A 36 13.93 1.66 6.60
C ASP A 36 14.12 1.13 5.17
N LYS A 37 13.17 0.32 4.68
CA LYS A 37 13.22 -0.34 3.36
C LYS A 37 12.05 0.03 2.45
N TRP A 38 11.09 0.79 2.97
CA TRP A 38 9.80 1.05 2.32
C TRP A 38 9.04 -0.21 1.90
N LEU A 39 9.15 -1.29 2.68
CA LEU A 39 8.53 -2.56 2.35
C LEU A 39 7.30 -2.81 3.21
N LEU A 40 6.19 -3.17 2.57
CA LEU A 40 5.05 -3.77 3.21
C LEU A 40 5.11 -5.29 2.98
N ILE A 41 5.11 -6.05 4.07
CA ILE A 41 5.24 -7.51 4.05
C ILE A 41 3.96 -8.10 4.62
N ASN A 42 3.36 -9.03 3.88
CA ASN A 42 2.26 -9.85 4.38
C ASN A 42 2.79 -10.86 5.41
N LEU A 43 2.22 -10.87 6.60
CA LEU A 43 2.67 -11.75 7.70
C LEU A 43 2.17 -13.19 7.57
N ASP A 44 1.15 -13.42 6.75
CA ASP A 44 0.61 -14.76 6.50
C ASP A 44 1.22 -15.39 5.22
N ASP A 45 1.88 -14.59 4.37
CA ASP A 45 2.72 -15.03 3.24
C ASP A 45 3.89 -14.05 3.03
N GLU A 46 5.05 -14.34 3.61
CA GLU A 46 6.22 -13.46 3.53
C GLU A 46 6.79 -13.28 2.11
N ARG A 47 6.33 -14.03 1.12
CA ARG A 47 6.68 -13.81 -0.30
C ARG A 47 5.83 -12.72 -0.94
N ASP A 48 4.67 -12.40 -0.35
CA ASP A 48 3.79 -11.33 -0.78
C ASP A 48 4.27 -9.99 -0.20
N ILE A 49 5.26 -9.42 -0.88
CA ILE A 49 5.89 -8.13 -0.52
C ILE A 49 5.55 -7.08 -1.59
N LEU A 50 5.40 -5.82 -1.19
CA LEU A 50 5.37 -4.67 -2.09
C LEU A 50 6.15 -3.49 -1.51
N ASN A 51 6.65 -2.60 -2.37
CA ASN A 51 7.17 -1.32 -1.90
C ASN A 51 5.99 -0.37 -1.69
N LEU A 52 6.04 0.38 -0.59
CA LEU A 52 5.05 1.37 -0.20
C LEU A 52 5.80 2.58 0.35
N TYR A 53 5.68 3.72 -0.31
CA TYR A 53 6.30 4.97 0.14
C TYR A 53 5.39 6.16 -0.16
N GLN A 54 5.60 7.23 0.59
CA GLN A 54 4.89 8.48 0.38
C GLN A 54 5.72 9.32 -0.62
N ASP A 55 5.12 9.68 -1.75
CA ASP A 55 5.68 10.65 -2.68
C ASP A 55 5.00 12.00 -2.43
N ARG A 56 5.78 12.97 -1.94
CA ARG A 56 5.29 14.32 -1.60
C ARG A 56 4.16 14.29 -0.54
N THR A 57 3.43 15.39 -0.41
CA THR A 57 2.45 15.59 0.67
C THR A 57 1.11 14.88 0.45
N HIS A 58 0.80 14.48 -0.79
CA HIS A 58 -0.55 14.08 -1.20
C HIS A 58 -0.60 12.74 -1.95
N THR A 59 0.52 12.03 -2.11
CA THR A 59 0.57 10.80 -2.90
C THR A 59 1.25 9.69 -2.13
N ILE A 60 0.66 8.50 -2.20
CA ILE A 60 1.27 7.25 -1.75
C ILE A 60 1.49 6.38 -2.99
N VAL A 61 2.71 5.88 -3.16
CA VAL A 61 3.11 5.06 -4.30
C VAL A 61 3.30 3.62 -3.83
N LEU A 62 2.76 2.70 -4.61
CA LEU A 62 2.89 1.26 -4.42
C LEU A 62 3.56 0.67 -5.65
N THR A 63 4.59 -0.16 -5.45
CA THR A 63 5.19 -0.90 -6.55
C THR A 63 5.25 -2.38 -6.20
N LYS A 64 4.84 -3.24 -7.13
CA LYS A 64 4.90 -4.68 -6.96
C LYS A 64 5.28 -5.36 -8.27
N GLU A 65 6.08 -6.41 -8.19
CA GLU A 65 6.21 -7.37 -9.29
C GLU A 65 4.87 -8.05 -9.59
N ILE A 66 4.60 -8.33 -10.87
CA ILE A 66 3.37 -8.99 -11.33
C ILE A 66 3.38 -10.45 -10.85
N ALA A 67 2.96 -10.64 -9.59
CA ALA A 67 2.69 -11.90 -8.94
C ALA A 67 1.34 -11.81 -8.21
N VAL A 68 0.73 -12.96 -7.93
CA VAL A 68 -0.50 -13.01 -7.13
C VAL A 68 -0.24 -12.37 -5.77
N SER A 69 -1.14 -11.49 -5.33
CA SER A 69 -1.01 -10.72 -4.09
C SER A 69 -2.36 -10.58 -3.42
N ASN A 70 -2.43 -10.93 -2.14
CA ASN A 70 -3.56 -10.56 -1.29
C ASN A 70 -3.30 -9.21 -0.61
N LEU A 71 -2.02 -8.84 -0.46
CA LEU A 71 -1.59 -7.62 0.18
C LEU A 71 -1.94 -6.36 -0.63
N LEU A 72 -1.62 -6.36 -1.93
CA LEU A 72 -1.86 -5.22 -2.81
C LEU A 72 -3.34 -4.78 -2.86
N PRO A 73 -4.33 -5.66 -3.15
CA PRO A 73 -5.73 -5.25 -3.15
C PRO A 73 -6.21 -4.80 -1.76
N ALA A 74 -5.69 -5.42 -0.69
CA ALA A 74 -6.07 -5.05 0.67
C ALA A 74 -5.60 -3.64 1.04
N ILE A 75 -4.32 -3.30 0.80
CA ILE A 75 -3.80 -1.96 1.11
C ILE A 75 -4.41 -0.88 0.21
N LEU A 76 -4.64 -1.17 -1.08
CA LEU A 76 -5.34 -0.24 -1.99
C LEU A 76 -6.76 0.04 -1.51
N SER A 77 -7.47 -0.98 -1.04
CA SER A 77 -8.81 -0.82 -0.46
C SER A 77 -8.79 0.09 0.77
N VAL A 78 -7.83 -0.09 1.67
CA VAL A 78 -7.65 0.75 2.86
C VAL A 78 -7.36 2.20 2.47
N LEU A 79 -6.37 2.44 1.61
CA LEU A 79 -6.01 3.79 1.17
C LEU A 79 -7.18 4.50 0.48
N THR A 80 -7.99 3.76 -0.28
CA THR A 80 -9.22 4.28 -0.90
C THR A 80 -10.28 4.64 0.14
N LYS A 81 -10.49 3.79 1.16
CA LYS A 81 -11.39 4.10 2.29
C LYS A 81 -10.94 5.34 3.07
N MET A 82 -9.64 5.58 3.15
CA MET A 82 -9.06 6.80 3.77
C MET A 82 -9.15 8.04 2.87
N GLY A 83 -9.88 7.98 1.75
CA GLY A 83 -10.12 9.12 0.85
C GLY A 83 -9.14 9.22 -0.32
N GLY A 84 -8.30 8.21 -0.52
CA GLY A 84 -7.38 8.12 -1.65
C GLY A 84 -8.09 7.76 -2.95
N ILE A 85 -7.58 8.28 -4.07
CA ILE A 85 -8.02 7.95 -5.42
C ILE A 85 -6.87 7.20 -6.08
N CYS A 86 -7.07 5.90 -6.32
CA CYS A 86 -6.08 5.08 -7.01
C CYS A 86 -6.09 5.38 -8.51
N THR A 87 -4.94 5.75 -9.06
CA THR A 87 -4.68 5.66 -10.49
C THR A 87 -4.06 4.29 -10.78
N GLY A 88 -4.52 3.66 -11.87
CA GLY A 88 -4.19 2.28 -12.21
C GLY A 88 -2.70 2.04 -12.44
N PRO A 89 -2.29 0.79 -12.69
CA PRO A 89 -0.87 0.47 -12.83
C PRO A 89 -0.28 1.22 -14.03
N ASN A 90 0.61 2.16 -13.75
CA ASN A 90 1.49 2.78 -14.73
C ASN A 90 2.59 1.76 -15.08
N GLN A 91 2.83 1.56 -16.38
CA GLN A 91 3.87 0.67 -16.92
C GLN A 91 5.19 1.42 -17.11
#